data_AF-A0A7L4TTN5-F1
#
_entry.id   AF-A0A7L4TTN5-F1
#
_cell.length_a   1.000
_cell.length_b   1.000
_cell.length_c   1.000
_cell.angle_alpha   90.00
_cell.angle_beta   90.00
_cell.angle_gamma   90.00
#
_symmetry.space_group_name_H-M   'P 1'
#
loop_
_entity.id
_entity.type
_entity.pdbx_description
1 polymer ?
#
loop_
_entity_poly.entity_id
_entity_poly.type
_entity_poly.pdbx_seq_one_letter_code
_entity_poly.pdbx_strand_id
1 'polypeptide(L)'
;WRKYKGRSNPLEIEPGGILRWGSTFLFIIFLMTIFTTSLIPFNQVVKGTVTVTSKNPPVEIKVKRAGKLAVINYQPRDSITAGDIIAILENTGSSGDMAYLKQQLLKDLSETISFESLVTEFPADLNLGNAVQPAYNRFLEEYQKSILEN
;
A
#
# COMPACT_ATOMS: atom_id res chain seq x y z
N TRP A 1 87.56 44.25 -29.06
CA TRP A 1 88.83 44.26 -28.31
C TRP A 1 88.57 44.03 -26.82
N ARG A 2 88.85 42.82 -26.30
CA ARG A 2 89.49 42.57 -24.97
C ARG A 2 89.38 41.08 -24.57
N LYS A 3 90.32 40.31 -25.10
CA LYS A 3 91.23 39.40 -24.37
C LYS A 3 90.72 38.83 -23.04
N TYR A 4 90.27 37.57 -23.05
CA TYR A 4 90.36 36.67 -21.90
C TYR A 4 91.10 35.40 -22.33
N LYS A 5 92.43 35.49 -22.33
CA LYS A 5 93.32 34.33 -22.16
C LYS A 5 93.41 34.10 -20.66
N GLY A 6 92.82 33.00 -20.18
CA GLY A 6 92.97 32.52 -18.81
C GLY A 6 92.54 31.07 -18.80
N ARG A 7 93.50 30.17 -18.60
CA ARG A 7 93.29 28.72 -18.48
C ARG A 7 92.45 28.48 -17.22
N SER A 8 91.13 28.47 -17.34
CA SER A 8 90.24 28.13 -16.23
C SER A 8 90.21 26.62 -16.07
N ASN A 9 90.56 26.14 -14.88
CA ASN A 9 90.47 24.74 -14.51
C ASN A 9 89.02 24.25 -14.71
N PRO A 10 88.79 23.07 -15.32
CA PRO A 10 87.44 22.59 -15.61
C PRO A 10 86.62 22.19 -14.37
N LEU A 11 87.09 22.46 -13.15
CA LEU A 11 86.48 22.05 -11.88
C LEU A 11 85.63 23.15 -11.22
N GLU A 12 85.55 24.35 -11.80
CA GLU A 12 84.93 25.53 -11.17
C GLU A 12 83.80 26.14 -12.03
N ILE A 13 83.06 25.29 -12.74
CA ILE A 13 81.82 25.69 -13.43
C ILE A 13 80.67 25.23 -12.53
N GLU A 14 80.06 26.14 -11.77
CA GLU A 14 78.77 25.84 -11.13
C GLU A 14 77.76 25.50 -12.22
N PRO A 15 77.25 24.26 -12.31
CA PRO A 15 76.39 23.83 -13.41
C PRO A 15 74.95 24.30 -13.17
N GLY A 16 74.75 25.61 -12.98
CA GLY A 16 73.44 26.20 -12.68
C GLY A 16 72.41 26.03 -13.81
N GLY A 17 72.88 25.72 -15.03
CA GLY A 17 72.02 25.39 -16.15
C GLY A 17 71.22 24.11 -15.92
N ILE A 18 71.88 23.02 -15.51
CA ILE A 18 71.22 21.71 -15.31
C ILE A 18 70.14 21.81 -14.23
N LEU A 19 70.39 22.60 -13.19
CA LEU A 19 69.49 22.80 -12.07
C LEU A 19 68.23 23.59 -12.48
N ARG A 20 68.39 24.64 -13.29
CA ARG A 20 67.27 25.44 -13.83
C ARG A 20 66.39 24.63 -14.80
N TRP A 21 67.00 23.86 -15.68
CA TRP A 21 66.26 23.00 -16.62
C TRP A 21 65.57 21.84 -15.91
N GLY A 22 66.18 21.28 -14.86
CA GLY A 22 65.58 20.22 -14.03
C GLY A 22 64.31 20.67 -13.31
N SER A 23 64.34 21.83 -12.63
CA SER A 23 63.14 22.36 -11.96
C SER A 23 62.02 22.71 -12.94
N THR A 24 62.37 23.23 -14.12
CA THR A 24 61.38 23.53 -15.18
C THR A 24 60.70 22.26 -15.68
N PHE A 25 61.48 21.19 -15.89
CA PHE A 25 60.94 19.90 -16.33
C PHE A 25 60.00 19.27 -15.28
N LEU A 26 60.38 19.30 -14.00
CA LEU A 26 59.53 18.83 -12.90
C LEU A 26 58.24 19.63 -12.79
N PHE A 27 58.30 20.95 -12.95
CA PHE A 27 57.13 21.81 -12.91
C PHE A 27 56.14 21.51 -14.05
N ILE A 28 56.65 21.22 -15.25
CA ILE A 28 55.82 20.82 -16.40
C ILE A 28 55.13 19.48 -16.13
N ILE A 29 55.85 18.49 -15.59
CA ILE A 29 55.26 17.19 -15.24
C ILE A 29 54.14 17.36 -14.20
N PHE A 30 54.35 18.21 -13.19
CA PHE A 30 53.34 18.51 -12.18
C PHE A 30 52.09 19.19 -12.78
N LEU A 31 52.26 20.13 -13.71
CA LEU A 31 51.12 20.70 -14.42
C LEU A 31 50.40 19.64 -15.26
N MET A 32 51.13 18.78 -15.96
CA MET A 32 50.54 17.69 -16.74
C MET A 32 49.67 16.76 -15.90
N THR A 33 50.05 16.42 -14.67
CA THR A 33 49.23 15.56 -13.81
C THR A 33 47.93 16.25 -13.40
N ILE A 34 47.96 17.55 -13.10
CA ILE A 34 46.77 18.34 -12.78
C ILE A 34 45.84 18.42 -14.00
N PHE A 35 46.37 18.75 -15.18
CA PHE A 35 45.59 18.81 -16.42
C PHE A 35 44.94 17.46 -16.74
N THR A 36 45.71 16.37 -16.68
CA THR A 36 45.20 15.03 -16.98
C THR A 36 44.10 14.62 -16.01
N THR A 37 44.27 14.92 -14.72
CA THR A 37 43.25 14.62 -13.70
C THR A 37 41.99 15.45 -13.90
N SER A 38 42.11 16.73 -14.25
CA SER A 38 40.95 17.60 -14.49
C SER A 38 40.17 17.25 -15.75
N LEU A 39 40.81 16.65 -16.75
CA LEU A 39 40.17 16.23 -18.01
C LEU A 39 39.43 14.90 -17.90
N ILE A 40 39.66 14.12 -16.84
CA ILE A 40 38.96 12.86 -16.59
C ILE A 40 37.87 13.13 -15.53
N PRO A 41 36.67 13.61 -15.93
CA PRO A 41 35.55 13.66 -15.00
C PRO A 41 35.24 12.22 -14.57
N PHE A 42 35.45 11.93 -13.29
CA PHE A 42 34.97 10.69 -12.65
C PHE A 42 33.45 10.76 -12.58
N ASN A 43 32.78 10.53 -13.70
CA ASN A 43 31.33 10.35 -13.73
C ASN A 43 30.99 8.95 -13.23
N GLN A 44 31.13 8.74 -11.92
CA GLN A 44 30.64 7.54 -11.27
C GLN A 44 29.12 7.63 -11.17
N VAL A 45 28.43 7.26 -12.24
CA VAL A 45 27.00 6.96 -12.21
C VAL A 45 26.81 5.62 -11.50
N VAL A 46 26.62 5.68 -10.18
CA VAL A 46 26.15 4.53 -9.42
C VAL A 46 24.73 4.24 -9.90
N LYS A 47 24.57 3.17 -10.69
CA LYS A 47 23.27 2.68 -11.14
C LYS A 47 22.54 2.07 -9.94
N GLY A 48 21.82 2.91 -9.20
CA GLY A 48 20.89 2.48 -8.17
C GLY A 48 19.53 2.20 -8.76
N THR A 49 18.94 1.04 -8.46
CA THR A 49 17.53 0.77 -8.77
C THR A 49 16.68 1.60 -7.81
N VAL A 50 16.09 2.68 -8.31
CA VAL A 50 15.12 3.47 -7.54
C VAL A 50 13.75 2.84 -7.76
N THR A 51 13.24 2.13 -6.75
CA THR A 51 11.84 1.71 -6.75
C THR A 51 10.98 2.94 -6.48
N VAL A 52 10.28 3.41 -7.50
CA VAL A 52 9.28 4.47 -7.37
C VAL A 52 8.04 3.88 -6.71
N THR A 53 8.00 3.92 -5.38
CA THR A 53 6.84 3.47 -4.61
C THR A 53 5.79 4.58 -4.59
N SER A 54 4.58 4.32 -5.08
CA SER A 54 3.44 5.21 -4.87
C SER A 54 3.19 5.35 -3.36
N LYS A 55 3.01 6.58 -2.87
CA LYS A 55 2.72 6.86 -1.45
C LYS A 55 1.39 6.23 -1.00
N ASN A 56 0.49 5.94 -1.93
CA ASN A 56 -0.77 5.26 -1.66
C ASN A 56 -0.88 4.06 -2.62
N PRO A 57 -0.40 2.87 -2.22
CA PRO A 57 -0.58 1.66 -3.03
C PRO A 57 -2.07 1.33 -3.17
N PRO A 58 -2.48 0.67 -4.27
CA PRO A 58 -3.86 0.21 -4.42
C PRO A 58 -4.21 -0.76 -3.28
N VAL A 59 -5.22 -0.40 -2.50
CA VAL A 59 -5.71 -1.21 -1.38
C VAL A 59 -6.82 -2.12 -1.90
N GLU A 60 -6.67 -3.42 -1.72
CA GLU A 60 -7.76 -4.36 -1.93
C GLU A 60 -8.81 -4.19 -0.83
N ILE A 61 -10.05 -3.90 -1.24
CA ILE A 61 -11.19 -3.84 -0.33
C ILE A 61 -11.61 -5.26 0.01
N LYS A 62 -11.32 -5.71 1.24
CA LYS A 62 -11.69 -7.04 1.74
C LYS A 62 -13.02 -6.97 2.49
N VAL A 63 -14.00 -7.73 2.03
CA VAL A 63 -15.26 -7.96 2.75
C VAL A 63 -15.11 -9.12 3.74
N LYS A 64 -15.72 -8.98 4.93
CA LYS A 64 -15.67 -10.00 6.00
C LYS A 64 -16.43 -11.29 5.63
N ARG A 65 -17.34 -11.22 4.67
CA ARG A 65 -18.19 -12.34 4.24
C ARG A 65 -18.06 -12.53 2.74
N ALA A 66 -17.89 -13.78 2.33
CA ALA A 66 -18.01 -14.17 0.94
C ALA A 66 -19.49 -14.12 0.53
N GLY A 67 -19.78 -13.63 -0.67
CA GLY A 67 -21.12 -13.62 -1.25
C GLY A 67 -21.11 -13.03 -2.65
N LYS A 68 -22.22 -13.18 -3.36
CA LYS A 68 -22.37 -12.68 -4.72
C LYS A 68 -22.66 -11.18 -4.68
N LEU A 69 -21.99 -10.40 -5.53
CA LEU A 69 -22.24 -8.96 -5.66
C LEU A 69 -23.60 -8.78 -6.35
N ALA A 70 -24.52 -8.09 -5.69
CA ALA A 70 -25.84 -7.78 -6.26
C ALA A 70 -25.77 -6.54 -7.16
N VAL A 71 -25.10 -5.49 -6.69
CA VAL A 71 -24.96 -4.22 -7.41
C VAL A 71 -23.58 -3.63 -7.16
N ILE A 72 -22.94 -3.14 -8.22
CA ILE A 72 -21.69 -2.37 -8.19
C ILE A 72 -22.05 -0.96 -8.65
N ASN A 73 -21.88 0.04 -7.76
CA ASN A 73 -22.33 1.41 -8.01
C ASN A 73 -21.25 2.29 -8.70
N TYR A 74 -20.02 1.79 -8.82
CA TYR A 74 -18.87 2.57 -9.29
C TYR A 74 -18.09 1.84 -10.39
N GLN A 75 -17.56 2.59 -11.34
CA GLN A 75 -16.72 2.06 -12.40
C GLN A 75 -15.24 2.10 -12.01
N PRO A 76 -14.39 1.28 -12.64
CA PRO A 76 -12.95 1.37 -12.45
C PRO A 76 -12.48 2.80 -12.72
N ARG A 77 -11.68 3.36 -11.81
CA ARG A 77 -11.07 4.71 -11.88
C ARG A 77 -11.94 5.87 -11.35
N ASP A 78 -13.13 5.58 -10.83
CA ASP A 78 -13.93 6.58 -10.11
C ASP A 78 -13.32 6.95 -8.74
N SER A 79 -13.47 8.22 -8.36
CA SER A 79 -13.07 8.71 -7.04
C SER A 79 -14.14 8.39 -6.00
N ILE A 80 -13.77 7.62 -4.97
CA ILE A 80 -14.65 7.29 -3.84
C ILE A 80 -14.27 8.11 -2.60
N THR A 81 -15.26 8.45 -1.78
CA THR A 81 -15.06 9.10 -0.48
C THR A 81 -15.33 8.12 0.67
N ALA A 82 -14.81 8.43 1.85
CA ALA A 82 -15.01 7.57 3.02
C ALA A 82 -16.49 7.59 3.43
N GLY A 83 -17.13 6.42 3.35
CA GLY A 83 -18.56 6.24 3.65
C GLY A 83 -19.42 5.87 2.44
N ASP A 84 -18.87 5.94 1.23
CA ASP A 84 -19.63 5.59 0.02
C ASP A 84 -19.92 4.08 -0.08
N ILE A 85 -21.14 3.76 -0.52
CA ILE A 85 -21.59 2.38 -0.73
C ILE A 85 -21.11 1.91 -2.10
N ILE A 86 -19.96 1.24 -2.13
CA ILE A 86 -19.30 0.81 -3.37
C ILE A 86 -20.03 -0.37 -4.02
N ALA A 87 -20.43 -1.35 -3.22
CA ALA A 87 -21.16 -2.53 -3.68
C ALA A 87 -22.10 -3.07 -2.59
N ILE A 88 -23.21 -3.65 -3.02
CA ILE A 88 -24.17 -4.33 -2.14
C ILE A 88 -24.05 -5.83 -2.38
N LEU A 89 -23.91 -6.59 -1.29
CA LEU A 89 -23.89 -8.05 -1.34
C LEU A 89 -25.32 -8.58 -1.47
N GLU A 90 -25.50 -9.61 -2.28
CA GLU A 90 -26.77 -10.33 -2.38
C GLU A 90 -27.09 -10.94 -1.00
N ASN A 91 -28.19 -10.48 -0.40
CA ASN A 91 -28.73 -11.10 0.79
C ASN A 91 -29.54 -12.32 0.37
N THR A 92 -29.22 -13.49 0.93
CA THR A 92 -29.97 -14.74 0.64
C THR A 92 -31.38 -14.75 1.23
N GLY A 93 -31.70 -13.84 2.16
CA GLY A 93 -33.03 -13.68 2.73
C GLY A 93 -33.81 -12.54 2.09
N SER A 94 -35.14 -12.67 2.07
CA SER A 94 -36.05 -11.60 1.69
C SER A 94 -35.89 -10.42 2.65
N SER A 95 -35.61 -9.23 2.12
CA SER A 95 -35.53 -8.00 2.92
C SER A 95 -36.84 -7.68 3.62
N GLY A 96 -37.98 -8.04 3.02
CA GLY A 96 -39.31 -7.86 3.61
C GLY A 96 -39.50 -8.73 4.85
N ASP A 97 -39.15 -10.00 4.75
CA ASP A 97 -39.32 -11.01 5.80
C ASP A 97 -38.40 -10.69 7.00
N MET A 98 -37.19 -10.22 6.73
CA MET A 98 -36.26 -9.75 7.75
C MET A 98 -36.77 -8.52 8.50
N ALA A 99 -37.41 -7.58 7.79
CA ALA A 99 -38.00 -6.39 8.40
C ALA A 99 -39.25 -6.74 9.22
N TYR A 100 -40.08 -7.65 8.71
CA TYR A 100 -41.26 -8.18 9.40
C TYR A 100 -40.87 -8.84 10.73
N LEU A 101 -39.90 -9.77 10.70
CA LEU A 101 -39.42 -10.44 11.91
C LEU A 101 -38.89 -9.43 12.94
N LYS A 102 -38.12 -8.45 12.49
CA LYS A 102 -37.58 -7.40 13.38
C LYS A 102 -38.71 -6.57 14.02
N GLN A 103 -39.74 -6.23 13.26
CA GLN A 103 -40.88 -5.49 13.77
C GLN A 103 -41.67 -6.31 14.79
N GLN A 104 -41.87 -7.61 14.53
CA GLN A 104 -42.60 -8.47 15.44
C GLN A 104 -41.84 -8.74 16.74
N LEU A 105 -40.50 -8.87 16.68
CA LEU A 105 -39.64 -8.97 17.87
C LEU A 105 -39.58 -7.68 18.71
N LEU A 106 -39.91 -6.52 18.11
CA LEU A 106 -39.91 -5.22 18.77
C LEU A 106 -41.28 -4.85 19.37
N LYS A 107 -42.36 -5.52 18.94
CA LYS A 107 -43.63 -5.41 19.66
C LYS A 107 -43.45 -6.10 21.00
N ASP A 108 -43.89 -5.44 22.06
CA ASP A 108 -43.89 -6.04 23.39
C ASP A 108 -44.60 -7.39 23.33
N LEU A 109 -43.86 -8.48 23.52
CA LEU A 109 -44.35 -9.87 23.64
C LEU A 109 -45.16 -10.06 24.94
N SER A 110 -45.71 -8.98 25.50
CA SER A 110 -46.26 -8.91 26.85
C SER A 110 -47.68 -9.44 26.96
N GLU A 111 -48.38 -9.67 25.85
CA GLU A 111 -49.77 -10.10 25.88
C GLU A 111 -49.97 -11.39 25.09
N THR A 112 -50.06 -12.49 25.84
CA THR A 112 -50.63 -13.78 25.43
C THR A 112 -49.74 -14.69 24.58
N ILE A 113 -48.88 -15.44 25.27
CA ILE A 113 -48.27 -16.67 24.74
C ILE A 113 -49.41 -17.68 24.52
N SER A 114 -49.96 -17.75 23.30
CA SER A 114 -50.94 -18.76 22.90
C SER A 114 -50.53 -19.42 21.59
N PHE A 115 -50.96 -20.67 21.39
CA PHE A 115 -50.66 -21.44 20.17
C PHE A 115 -51.13 -20.72 18.89
N GLU A 116 -52.23 -19.97 18.95
CA GLU A 116 -52.74 -19.15 17.85
C GLU A 116 -51.83 -17.97 17.49
N SER A 117 -51.15 -17.37 18.48
CA SER A 117 -50.18 -16.27 18.28
C SER A 117 -48.94 -16.73 17.52
N LEU A 118 -48.53 -18.00 17.67
CA LEU A 118 -47.37 -18.55 16.98
C LEU A 118 -47.55 -18.49 15.46
N VAL A 119 -48.71 -18.94 14.97
CA VAL A 119 -48.99 -19.07 13.54
C VAL A 119 -49.28 -17.70 12.89
N THR A 120 -49.86 -16.77 13.66
CA THR A 120 -50.23 -15.45 13.16
C THR A 120 -49.12 -14.41 13.26
N GLU A 121 -48.29 -14.48 14.30
CA GLU A 121 -47.21 -13.52 14.53
C GLU A 121 -45.86 -14.00 13.96
N PHE A 122 -45.59 -15.31 14.03
CA PHE A 122 -44.33 -15.92 13.62
C PHE A 122 -44.52 -17.02 12.54
N PRO A 123 -44.84 -16.63 11.29
CA PRO A 123 -45.02 -17.58 10.19
C PRO A 123 -43.77 -18.45 9.94
N ALA A 124 -43.97 -19.74 9.67
CA ALA A 124 -42.89 -20.71 9.46
C ALA A 124 -42.24 -20.60 8.06
N ASP A 125 -42.87 -19.91 7.12
CA ASP A 125 -42.46 -19.74 5.72
C ASP A 125 -41.63 -18.48 5.47
N LEU A 126 -41.24 -17.73 6.52
CA LEU A 126 -40.33 -16.59 6.42
C LEU A 126 -38.98 -17.00 5.82
N ASN A 127 -38.57 -16.32 4.75
CA ASN A 127 -37.27 -16.49 4.11
C ASN A 127 -36.24 -15.50 4.70
N LEU A 128 -35.61 -15.90 5.79
CA LEU A 128 -34.63 -15.09 6.54
C LEU A 128 -33.19 -15.31 6.03
N GLY A 129 -33.03 -16.12 4.99
CA GLY A 129 -31.75 -16.48 4.43
C GLY A 129 -30.92 -17.41 5.32
N ASN A 130 -29.81 -17.91 4.77
CA ASN A 130 -29.06 -19.02 5.36
C ASN A 130 -28.44 -18.73 6.74
N ALA A 131 -28.23 -17.46 7.07
CA ALA A 131 -27.59 -17.07 8.32
C ALA A 131 -28.58 -17.00 9.50
N VAL A 132 -29.84 -16.66 9.25
CA VAL A 132 -30.84 -16.39 10.32
C VAL A 132 -31.89 -17.50 10.39
N GLN A 133 -32.20 -18.18 9.27
CA GLN A 133 -33.16 -19.29 9.24
C GLN A 133 -32.90 -20.37 10.31
N PRO A 134 -31.66 -20.85 10.53
CA PRO A 134 -31.42 -21.90 11.53
C PRO A 134 -31.71 -21.45 12.96
N ALA A 135 -31.47 -20.18 13.27
CA ALA A 135 -31.76 -19.61 14.59
C ALA A 135 -33.28 -19.42 14.78
N TYR A 136 -33.98 -19.00 13.72
CA TYR A 136 -35.43 -18.86 13.74
C TYR A 136 -36.15 -20.19 13.92
N ASN A 137 -35.71 -21.24 13.21
CA ASN A 137 -36.30 -22.58 13.36
C ASN A 137 -36.14 -23.11 14.78
N ARG A 138 -34.97 -22.92 15.41
CA ARG A 138 -34.75 -23.29 16.82
C ARG A 138 -35.65 -22.52 17.78
N PHE A 139 -35.86 -21.23 17.52
CA PHE A 139 -36.78 -20.43 18.31
C PHE A 139 -38.20 -20.99 18.25
N LEU A 140 -38.68 -21.36 17.05
CA LEU A 140 -40.00 -21.97 16.88
C LEU A 140 -40.11 -23.31 17.62
N GLU A 141 -39.09 -24.16 17.55
CA GLU A 141 -39.05 -25.45 18.26
C GLU A 141 -39.12 -25.28 19.78
N GLU A 142 -38.29 -24.41 20.36
CA GLU A 142 -38.28 -24.15 21.82
C GLU A 142 -39.57 -23.50 22.29
N TYR A 143 -40.12 -22.57 21.51
CA TYR A 143 -41.40 -21.93 21.85
C TYR A 143 -42.55 -22.94 21.79
N GLN A 144 -42.59 -23.80 20.77
CA GLN A 144 -43.58 -24.88 20.68
C GLN A 144 -43.47 -25.82 21.89
N LYS A 145 -42.24 -26.19 22.28
CA LYS A 145 -42.00 -27.01 23.46
C LYS A 145 -42.50 -26.33 24.74
N SER A 146 -42.22 -25.04 24.91
CA SER A 146 -42.67 -24.27 26.08
C SER A 146 -44.19 -24.17 26.20
N ILE A 147 -44.93 -24.19 25.09
CA ILE A 147 -46.40 -24.23 25.09
C ILE A 147 -46.94 -25.62 25.37
N LEU A 148 -46.26 -26.68 24.92
CA LEU A 148 -46.69 -28.07 25.14
C LEU A 148 -46.39 -28.60 26.54
N GLU A 149 -45.38 -28.05 27.21
CA GLU A 149 -44.92 -28.47 28.54
C GLU A 149 -45.63 -27.70 29.69
N ASN A 150 -46.44 -26.69 29.37
CA ASN A 150 -47.24 -25.89 30.30
C ASN A 150 -48.74 -26.19 30.15
#